data_AF-A0A238XRP0-F1
#
_entry.id   AF-A0A238XRP0-F1
#
_cell.length_a   1.000
_cell.length_b   1.000
_cell.length_c   1.000
_cell.angle_alpha   90.00
_cell.angle_beta   90.00
_cell.angle_gamma   90.00
#
_symmetry.space_group_name_H-M   'P 1'
#
loop_
_entity.id
_entity.type
_entity.pdbx_description
1 polymer ?
#
loop_
_entity_poly.entity_id
_entity_poly.type
_entity_poly.pdbx_seq_one_letter_code
_entity_poly.pdbx_strand_id
1 'polypeptide(L)'
;MSSFYQPSAELLRALGFAPYASPPGQVRFSRASACGQETIVLYHDAEVSLLEVVNGQILYSFQGRLASEAEFRVLLRQVNWEASIPCL
;
A
#
# COMPACT_ATOMS: atom_id res chain seq x y z
N MET A 1 21.38 11.52 -4.53
CA MET A 1 20.26 11.50 -3.57
C MET A 1 19.71 10.08 -3.60
N SER A 2 19.60 9.41 -2.46
CA SER A 2 19.01 8.06 -2.43
C SER A 2 17.56 8.16 -2.90
N SER A 3 17.23 7.58 -4.05
CA SER A 3 15.84 7.47 -4.49
C SER A 3 15.19 6.34 -3.71
N PHE A 4 14.31 6.67 -2.77
CA PHE A 4 13.50 5.67 -2.09
C PHE A 4 12.52 5.04 -3.09
N TYR A 5 12.23 3.77 -2.89
CA TYR A 5 11.30 3.02 -3.71
C TYR A 5 9.85 3.44 -3.40
N GLN A 6 9.07 3.64 -4.46
CA GLN A 6 7.62 3.69 -4.39
C GLN A 6 7.02 2.65 -5.34
N PRO A 7 6.01 1.87 -4.90
CA PRO A 7 5.33 0.94 -5.78
C PRO A 7 4.60 1.72 -6.88
N SER A 8 4.73 1.26 -8.12
CA SER A 8 4.05 1.89 -9.25
C SER A 8 2.54 1.62 -9.21
N ALA A 9 1.77 2.47 -9.89
CA ALA A 9 0.32 2.28 -10.01
C ALA A 9 -0.02 0.95 -10.69
N GLU A 10 0.78 0.50 -11.66
CA GLU A 10 0.62 -0.78 -12.34
C GLU A 10 0.79 -1.95 -11.37
N LEU A 11 1.83 -1.92 -10.53
CA LEU A 11 2.05 -2.95 -9.52
C LEU A 11 0.90 -3.01 -8.52
N LEU A 12 0.45 -1.85 -8.02
CA LEU A 12 -0.64 -1.78 -7.06
C LEU A 12 -1.96 -2.31 -7.64
N ARG A 13 -2.25 -2.00 -8.91
CA ARG A 13 -3.40 -2.56 -9.64
C ARG A 13 -3.28 -4.07 -9.85
N ALA A 14 -2.08 -4.57 -10.18
CA ALA A 14 -1.83 -6.00 -10.32
C ALA A 14 -2.03 -6.76 -8.99
N LEU A 15 -1.78 -6.09 -7.86
CA LEU A 15 -2.08 -6.57 -6.51
C LEU A 15 -3.57 -6.35 -6.12
N GLY A 16 -4.42 -5.89 -7.03
CA GLY A 16 -5.86 -5.72 -6.78
C GLY A 16 -6.25 -4.43 -6.08
N PHE A 17 -5.33 -3.47 -5.90
CA PHE A 17 -5.69 -2.16 -5.37
C PHE A 17 -6.23 -1.24 -6.46
N ALA A 18 -7.34 -0.57 -6.15
CA ALA A 18 -7.93 0.45 -7.01
C ALA A 18 -7.53 1.86 -6.54
N PRO A 19 -7.29 2.82 -7.45
CA PRO A 19 -7.05 4.21 -7.07
C PRO A 19 -8.29 4.79 -6.38
N TYR A 20 -8.05 5.65 -5.38
CA TYR A 20 -9.11 6.29 -4.59
C TYR A 20 -8.87 7.79 -4.48
N ALA A 21 -9.94 8.54 -4.21
CA ALA A 21 -9.86 9.98 -3.99
C ALA A 21 -8.86 10.28 -2.85
N SER A 22 -7.97 11.23 -3.09
CA SER A 22 -6.90 11.59 -2.16
C SER A 22 -6.73 13.10 -2.07
N PRO A 23 -6.41 13.64 -0.88
CA PRO A 23 -6.01 15.04 -0.76
C PRO A 23 -4.76 15.35 -1.61
N PRO A 24 -4.51 16.63 -1.95
CA PRO A 24 -3.27 17.03 -2.59
C PRO A 24 -2.03 16.53 -1.84
N GLY A 25 -1.00 16.10 -2.57
CA GLY A 25 0.23 15.58 -1.98
C GLY A 25 0.20 14.08 -1.66
N GLN A 26 -0.91 13.41 -1.93
CA GLN A 26 -1.09 11.97 -1.69
C GLN A 26 -1.65 11.29 -2.93
N VAL A 27 -1.27 10.03 -3.12
CA VAL A 27 -1.97 9.11 -4.03
C VAL A 27 -2.43 7.92 -3.21
N ARG A 28 -3.72 7.57 -3.31
CA ARG A 28 -4.30 6.48 -2.52
C ARG A 28 -4.74 5.33 -3.39
N PHE A 29 -4.45 4.13 -2.91
CA PHE A 29 -4.87 2.86 -3.50
C PHE A 29 -5.51 2.02 -2.41
N SER A 30 -6.68 1.45 -2.67
CA SER A 30 -7.40 0.64 -1.67
C SER A 30 -7.98 -0.63 -2.27
N ARG A 31 -8.12 -1.67 -1.44
CA ARG A 31 -8.89 -2.88 -1.74
C ARG A 31 -9.62 -3.37 -0.49
N ALA A 32 -10.64 -4.19 -0.68
CA ALA A 32 -11.30 -4.88 0.44
C ALA A 32 -10.38 -5.99 0.98
N SER A 33 -10.33 -6.15 2.30
CA SER A 33 -9.81 -7.37 2.96
C SER A 33 -10.96 -8.24 3.48
N ALA A 34 -10.62 -9.40 4.04
CA ALA A 34 -11.59 -10.28 4.69
C ALA A 34 -12.28 -9.64 5.91
N CYS A 35 -11.67 -8.64 6.54
CA CYS A 35 -12.18 -8.01 7.77
C CYS A 35 -12.40 -6.49 7.65
N GLY A 36 -12.00 -5.86 6.54
CA GLY A 36 -12.10 -4.42 6.40
C GLY A 36 -11.58 -3.89 5.07
N GLN A 37 -10.76 -2.84 5.14
CA GLN A 37 -10.21 -2.16 3.97
C GLN A 37 -8.70 -1.94 4.15
N GLU A 38 -7.95 -2.38 3.14
CA GLU A 38 -6.51 -2.17 3.00
C GLU A 38 -6.28 -0.93 2.17
N THR A 39 -5.45 -0.01 2.65
CA THR A 39 -5.14 1.24 1.96
C THR A 39 -3.63 1.50 1.94
N ILE A 40 -3.13 1.84 0.77
CA ILE A 40 -1.77 2.30 0.52
C ILE A 40 -1.83 3.78 0.19
N VAL A 41 -1.04 4.60 0.88
CA VAL A 41 -0.88 6.02 0.63
C VAL A 41 0.55 6.27 0.17
N LEU A 42 0.73 6.90 -0.99
CA LEU A 42 2.02 7.32 -1.52
C LEU A 42 2.13 8.84 -1.39
N TYR A 43 3.24 9.33 -0.82
CA TYR A 43 3.49 10.75 -0.63
C TYR A 43 4.54 11.27 -1.63
N HIS A 44 4.53 12.58 -1.89
CA HIS A 44 5.45 13.20 -2.84
C HIS A 44 6.93 13.14 -2.40
N ASP A 45 7.20 12.97 -1.11
CA ASP A 45 8.54 12.88 -0.53
C ASP A 45 9.05 11.42 -0.42
N ALA A 46 8.41 10.52 -1.16
CA ALA A 46 8.68 9.09 -1.20
C ALA A 46 8.36 8.31 0.10
N GLU A 47 7.65 8.90 1.07
CA GLU A 47 7.01 8.11 2.12
C GLU A 47 5.86 7.27 1.58
N VAL A 48 5.57 6.19 2.30
CA VAL A 48 4.46 5.27 2.07
C VAL A 48 3.78 4.98 3.40
N SER A 49 2.44 4.97 3.40
CA SER A 49 1.65 4.42 4.51
C SER A 49 0.91 3.16 4.08
N LEU A 50 0.90 2.14 4.94
CA LEU A 50 0.04 0.96 4.83
C LEU A 50 -0.95 1.00 5.98
N LEU A 51 -2.24 0.93 5.68
CA LEU A 51 -3.33 1.10 6.65
C LEU A 51 -4.35 -0.02 6.46
N GLU A 52 -4.74 -0.67 7.55
CA GLU A 52 -5.96 -1.51 7.56
C GLU A 52 -7.01 -0.90 8.50
N VAL A 53 -8.21 -0.69 7.96
CA VAL A 53 -9.35 -0.15 8.69
C VAL A 53 -10.43 -1.23 8.80
N VAL A 54 -10.83 -1.54 10.03
CA VAL A 54 -11.89 -2.51 10.36
C VAL A 54 -12.97 -1.78 11.14
N ASN A 55 -14.23 -1.87 10.71
CA ASN A 55 -15.37 -1.19 11.35
C ASN A 55 -15.14 0.32 11.60
N GLY A 56 -14.47 1.00 10.67
CA GLY A 56 -14.16 2.44 10.79
C GLY A 56 -13.02 2.78 11.76
N GLN A 57 -12.35 1.78 12.33
CA GLN A 57 -11.20 1.95 13.22
C GLN A 57 -9.92 1.44 12.55
N ILE A 58 -8.80 2.12 12.77
CA ILE A 58 -7.49 1.68 12.28
C ILE A 58 -7.07 0.47 13.12
N LEU A 59 -6.96 -0.70 12.46
CA LEU A 59 -6.43 -1.92 13.07
C LEU A 59 -4.90 -1.85 13.14
N TYR A 60 -4.26 -1.42 12.05
CA TYR A 60 -2.81 -1.19 12.03
C TYR A 60 -2.42 -0.06 11.06
N SER A 61 -1.25 0.53 11.32
CA SER A 61 -0.61 1.51 10.44
C SER A 61 0.91 1.31 10.41
N PHE A 62 1.48 1.33 9.21
CA PHE A 62 2.91 1.54 8.97
C PHE A 62 3.08 2.86 8.22
N GLN A 63 4.10 3.64 8.55
CA GLN A 63 4.54 4.79 7.78
C GLN A 63 6.06 4.83 7.74
N GLY A 64 6.61 4.94 6.53
CA GLY A 64 8.06 5.01 6.35
C GLY A 64 8.45 5.07 4.88
N ARG A 65 9.76 4.95 4.63
CA ARG A 65 10.33 4.88 3.28
C ARG A 65 10.85 3.49 3.00
N LEU A 66 10.79 3.09 1.73
CA LEU A 66 11.20 1.77 1.28
C LEU A 66 12.50 1.89 0.48
N ALA A 67 13.40 0.93 0.68
CA ALA A 67 14.63 0.77 -0.08
C ALA A 67 14.41 -0.01 -1.39
N SER A 68 13.38 -0.86 -1.47
CA SER A 68 13.13 -1.69 -2.67
C SER A 68 11.71 -2.28 -2.75
N GLU A 69 11.35 -2.80 -3.93
CA GLU A 69 10.14 -3.62 -4.10
C GLU A 69 10.15 -4.90 -3.24
N ALA A 70 11.33 -5.50 -3.04
CA ALA A 70 11.45 -6.70 -2.23
C ALA A 70 11.03 -6.41 -0.77
N GLU A 71 11.47 -5.27 -0.23
CA GLU A 71 11.06 -4.80 1.10
C GLU A 71 9.55 -4.51 1.15
N PHE A 72 9.00 -3.83 0.13
CA PHE A 72 7.56 -3.61 0.02
C PHE A 72 6.78 -4.92 0.13
N ARG A 73 7.15 -5.94 -0.65
CA ARG A 73 6.48 -7.25 -0.64
C ARG A 73 6.67 -7.99 0.69
N VAL A 74 7.79 -7.80 1.37
CA VAL A 74 8.00 -8.34 2.73
C VAL A 74 7.04 -7.69 3.71
N LEU A 75 6.91 -6.36 3.69
CA LEU A 75 5.99 -5.64 4.56
C LEU A 75 4.54 -6.09 4.35
N LEU A 76 4.10 -6.24 3.09
CA LEU A 76 2.75 -6.77 2.80
C LEU A 76 2.51 -8.14 3.43
N ARG A 77 3.49 -9.05 3.35
CA ARG A 77 3.36 -10.38 3.97
C ARG A 77 3.36 -10.33 5.50
N GLN A 78 4.10 -9.41 6.12
CA GLN A 78 4.12 -9.26 7.58
C GLN A 78 2.75 -8.87 8.16
N VAL A 79 1.93 -8.20 7.36
CA VAL A 79 0.57 -7.79 7.71
C VAL A 79 -0.50 -8.69 7.08
N ASN A 80 -0.11 -9.87 6.60
CA ASN A 80 -0.98 -10.87 5.96
C ASN A 80 -1.76 -10.35 4.73
N TRP A 81 -1.24 -9.34 4.06
CA TRP A 81 -1.80 -8.84 2.80
C TRP A 81 -1.31 -9.67 1.63
N GLU A 82 -2.23 -9.99 0.71
CA GLU A 82 -1.89 -10.72 -0.52
C GLU A 82 -0.87 -9.91 -1.33
N ALA A 83 0.28 -10.53 -1.58
CA ALA A 83 1.45 -9.91 -2.20
C ALA A 83 1.88 -10.61 -3.51
N SER A 84 1.15 -11.64 -3.92
CA SER A 84 1.33 -12.31 -5.22
C SER A 84 0.39 -11.72 -6.27
N ILE A 85 0.84 -11.72 -7.52
CA ILE A 85 0.00 -11.38 -8.66
C ILE A 85 -0.68 -12.69 -9.07
N PRO A 86 -2.01 -12.75 -9.20
CA PRO A 86 -2.68 -13.95 -9.68
C PRO A 86 -2.10 -14.32 -11.06
N CYS A 87 -1.58 -15.54 -11.20
CA CYS A 87 -1.25 -16.08 -12.51
C CYS A 87 -2.57 -16.22 -13.28
N LEU A 88 -2.66 -15.53 -14.42
CA LEU A 88 -3.74 -15.73 -15.42
C LEU A 88 -3.64 -17.12 -16.05
#